data_AF-A0AAW4I0H2-F1
#
_entry.id   AF-A0AAW4I0H2-F1
#
_cell.length_a   1.000
_cell.length_b   1.000
_cell.length_c   1.000
_cell.angle_alpha   90.00
_cell.angle_beta   90.00
_cell.angle_gamma   90.00
#
_symmetry.space_group_name_H-M   'P 1'
#
loop_
_entity.id
_entity.type
_entity.pdbx_description
1 polymer ?
#
loop_
_entity_poly.entity_id
_entity_poly.type
_entity_poly.pdbx_seq_one_letter_code
_entity_poly.pdbx_strand_id
1 'polypeptide(L)'
;MGCCRYCSVGGLVTIKTTSGTASRNRYKVQSGSPNFCIRLRCAVNSLISIELDTHDKKTLFLLQKTFNSGEEKNLKYTNHNYVEVENTVVPGQGINPFITLQNVISIDQSVIAYIDRINFIPVYTTFEVETELETTKKAVNVLFIYKKDRFQIGVTYYEKNQSANLVECILDDLYPNEKRL
;
A
#
# COMPACT_ATOMS: atom_id res chain seq x y z
N MET A 1 24.22 -2.69 -4.11
CA MET A 1 23.91 -3.22 -2.77
C MET A 1 22.40 -3.16 -2.60
N GLY A 2 21.75 -4.32 -2.61
CA GLY A 2 20.29 -4.42 -2.59
C GLY A 2 19.74 -4.50 -1.17
N CYS A 3 18.74 -3.68 -0.87
CA CYS A 3 17.89 -3.87 0.30
C CYS A 3 16.48 -3.36 0.01
N CYS A 4 15.68 -4.17 -0.69
CA CYS A 4 14.23 -4.12 -0.62
C CYS A 4 13.78 -5.37 0.13
N ARG A 5 13.69 -5.29 1.47
CA ARG A 5 13.05 -6.34 2.25
C ARG A 5 11.63 -5.86 2.57
N TYR A 6 10.65 -6.52 1.98
CA TYR A 6 9.30 -6.54 2.53
C TYR A 6 9.40 -7.03 3.98
N CYS A 7 9.20 -6.14 4.95
CA CYS A 7 9.02 -6.56 6.33
C CYS A 7 7.59 -7.07 6.46
N SER A 8 7.40 -8.36 6.71
CA SER A 8 6.12 -8.91 7.14
C SER A 8 6.24 -9.31 8.60
N VAL A 9 5.38 -8.76 9.45
CA VAL A 9 5.21 -9.28 10.80
C VAL A 9 4.14 -10.38 10.69
N GLY A 10 4.58 -11.62 10.82
CA GLY A 10 3.75 -12.81 10.72
C GLY A 10 3.35 -13.33 12.10
N GLY A 11 2.08 -13.70 12.25
CA GLY A 11 1.54 -14.28 13.48
C GLY A 11 0.03 -14.05 13.54
N LEU A 12 -0.74 -15.11 13.81
CA LEU A 12 -2.19 -15.02 13.91
C LEU A 12 -2.57 -14.23 15.17
N VAL A 13 -3.05 -13.01 14.98
CA VAL A 13 -3.59 -12.16 16.04
C VAL A 13 -5.10 -12.26 15.96
N THR A 14 -5.72 -12.63 17.08
CA THR A 14 -7.18 -12.69 17.16
C THR A 14 -7.69 -11.45 17.89
N ILE A 15 -8.47 -10.64 17.18
CA ILE A 15 -9.17 -9.50 17.75
C ILE A 15 -10.63 -9.93 17.94
N LYS A 16 -11.08 -9.96 19.19
CA LYS A 16 -12.47 -10.23 19.55
C LYS A 16 -13.07 -8.98 20.15
N THR A 17 -14.24 -8.61 19.65
CA THR A 17 -15.00 -7.47 20.15
C THR A 17 -16.38 -7.95 20.57
N THR A 18 -16.73 -7.61 21.79
CA THR A 18 -18.09 -7.67 22.32
C THR A 18 -18.51 -6.27 22.69
N SER A 19 -19.82 -6.01 22.75
CA SER A 19 -20.36 -4.70 23.17
C SER A 19 -19.62 -4.15 24.40
N GLY A 20 -19.11 -2.92 24.27
CA GLY A 20 -18.39 -2.22 25.33
C GLY A 20 -16.92 -2.60 25.57
N THR A 21 -16.33 -3.51 24.78
CA THR A 21 -14.91 -3.91 24.96
C THR A 21 -14.06 -3.55 23.74
N ALA A 22 -12.96 -2.83 23.96
CA ALA A 22 -11.91 -2.59 22.96
C ALA A 22 -10.72 -3.53 23.19
N SER A 23 -10.29 -4.21 22.15
CA SER A 23 -9.04 -4.96 22.08
C SER A 23 -7.97 -4.09 21.42
N ARG A 24 -6.77 -4.11 21.98
CA ARG A 24 -5.63 -3.31 21.51
C ARG A 24 -4.38 -4.18 21.45
N ASN A 25 -3.75 -4.24 20.28
CA ASN A 25 -2.51 -4.97 20.04
C ASN A 25 -1.43 -3.99 19.56
N ARG A 26 -0.24 -4.04 20.15
CA ARG A 26 0.87 -3.12 19.83
C ARG A 26 2.07 -3.89 19.27
N TYR A 27 2.61 -3.40 18.17
CA TYR A 27 3.75 -3.98 17.45
C TYR A 27 4.88 -2.97 17.36
N LYS A 28 6.12 -3.44 17.53
CA LYS A 28 7.32 -2.61 17.35
C LYS A 28 7.77 -2.70 15.89
N VAL A 29 7.97 -1.55 15.25
CA VAL A 29 8.54 -1.43 13.90
C VAL A 29 10.02 -1.05 14.01
N GLN A 30 10.81 -1.29 12.97
CA GLN A 30 12.22 -0.89 12.95
C GLN A 30 12.36 0.59 12.56
N SER A 31 13.12 1.35 13.35
CA SER A 31 13.41 2.77 13.09
C SER A 31 14.29 2.93 11.84
N GLY A 32 14.04 3.98 11.06
CA GLY A 32 14.77 4.30 9.83
C GLY A 32 14.23 3.61 8.57
N SER A 33 13.00 3.09 8.61
CA SER A 33 12.34 2.48 7.45
C SER A 33 11.88 3.56 6.46
N PRO A 34 11.81 3.27 5.14
CA PRO A 34 11.12 4.15 4.20
C PRO A 34 9.65 4.28 4.60
N ASN A 35 8.97 5.27 4.02
CA ASN A 35 7.52 5.33 4.03
C ASN A 35 6.93 4.00 3.54
N PHE A 36 5.83 3.55 4.12
CA PHE A 36 5.19 2.29 3.71
C PHE A 36 3.66 2.38 3.72
N CYS A 37 3.06 1.66 2.78
CA CYS A 37 1.65 1.29 2.80
C CYS A 37 1.48 0.02 3.65
N ILE A 38 0.33 -0.10 4.31
CA ILE A 38 -0.01 -1.28 5.11
C ILE A 38 -1.13 -2.05 4.44
N ARG A 39 -0.91 -3.35 4.32
CA ARG A 39 -1.92 -4.31 3.89
C ARG A 39 -2.11 -5.37 4.96
N LEU A 40 -3.36 -5.62 5.33
CA LEU A 40 -3.74 -6.64 6.28
C LEU A 40 -4.22 -7.88 5.53
N ARG A 41 -3.77 -9.05 5.95
CA ARG A 41 -4.40 -10.32 5.59
C ARG A 41 -5.28 -10.78 6.74
N CYS A 42 -6.57 -10.89 6.52
CA CYS A 42 -7.52 -11.14 7.60
C CYS A 42 -8.72 -11.98 7.19
N ALA A 43 -9.36 -12.60 8.17
CA ALA A 43 -10.65 -13.26 8.04
C ALA A 43 -11.61 -12.71 9.12
N VAL A 44 -12.86 -12.40 8.77
CA VAL A 44 -13.82 -11.79 9.71
C VAL A 44 -15.23 -12.39 9.57
N ASN A 45 -15.92 -12.58 10.70
CA ASN A 45 -17.30 -13.13 10.72
C ASN A 45 -18.40 -12.08 10.47
N SER A 46 -18.07 -10.80 10.52
CA SER A 46 -18.97 -9.67 10.30
C SER A 46 -18.20 -8.45 9.77
N LEU A 47 -18.90 -7.43 9.29
CA LEU A 47 -18.29 -6.15 8.94
C LEU A 47 -17.71 -5.52 10.22
N ILE A 48 -16.44 -5.10 10.19
CA ILE A 48 -15.81 -4.41 11.32
C ILE A 48 -14.81 -3.37 10.82
N SER A 49 -14.70 -2.29 11.58
CA SER A 49 -13.65 -1.29 11.40
C SER A 49 -12.52 -1.49 12.41
N ILE A 50 -11.29 -1.59 11.92
CA ILE A 50 -10.08 -1.64 12.73
C ILE A 50 -9.30 -0.35 12.54
N GLU A 51 -9.01 0.34 13.63
CA GLU A 51 -8.13 1.49 13.66
C GLU A 51 -6.68 1.02 13.80
N LEU A 52 -5.86 1.45 12.87
CA LEU A 52 -4.42 1.40 12.94
C LEU A 52 -3.91 2.77 13.39
N ASP A 53 -3.34 2.80 14.58
CA ASP A 53 -2.78 3.99 15.21
C ASP A 53 -1.25 3.93 15.12
N THR A 54 -0.66 4.89 14.44
CA THR A 54 0.79 5.14 14.43
C THR A 54 1.07 6.38 15.26
N HIS A 55 2.34 6.75 15.46
CA HIS A 55 2.65 7.99 16.21
C HIS A 55 1.94 9.22 15.61
N ASP A 56 1.85 9.28 14.27
CA ASP A 56 1.45 10.51 13.56
C ASP A 56 0.07 10.43 12.92
N LYS A 57 -0.45 9.21 12.68
CA LYS A 57 -1.66 9.03 11.89
C LYS A 57 -2.49 7.85 12.39
N LYS A 58 -3.80 8.08 12.41
CA LYS A 58 -4.81 7.04 12.57
C LYS A 58 -5.43 6.70 11.22
N THR A 59 -5.59 5.41 10.98
CA THR A 59 -6.10 4.89 9.71
C THR A 59 -7.14 3.83 9.97
N LEU A 60 -8.26 3.91 9.26
CA LEU A 60 -9.36 2.97 9.43
C LEU A 60 -9.33 1.90 8.33
N PHE A 61 -9.26 0.64 8.72
CA PHE A 61 -9.46 -0.51 7.85
C PHE A 61 -10.90 -1.00 7.97
N LEU A 62 -11.65 -0.96 6.87
CA LEU A 62 -12.97 -1.57 6.79
C LEU A 62 -12.83 -3.03 6.35
N LEU A 63 -13.01 -3.98 7.27
CA LEU A 63 -12.89 -5.40 6.98
C LEU A 63 -14.27 -6.00 6.69
N GLN A 64 -14.43 -6.53 5.49
CA GLN A 64 -15.65 -7.20 5.06
C GLN A 64 -15.74 -8.62 5.64
N LYS A 65 -16.97 -9.11 5.81
CA LYS A 65 -17.23 -10.49 6.22
C LYS A 65 -16.65 -11.49 5.21
N THR A 66 -15.93 -12.50 5.69
CA THR A 66 -15.31 -13.55 4.86
C THR A 66 -15.62 -14.98 5.33
N PHE A 67 -16.26 -15.14 6.48
CA PHE A 67 -16.73 -16.44 6.96
C PHE A 67 -17.99 -16.27 7.84
N ASN A 68 -18.70 -17.36 8.12
CA ASN A 68 -19.90 -17.37 8.96
C ASN A 68 -19.57 -17.78 10.41
N SER A 69 -20.35 -17.27 11.37
CA SER A 69 -20.25 -17.72 12.76
C SER A 69 -20.39 -19.24 12.87
N GLY A 70 -19.53 -19.88 13.65
CA GLY A 70 -19.40 -21.35 13.77
C GLY A 70 -18.28 -21.96 12.91
N GLU A 71 -17.74 -21.21 11.93
CA GLU A 71 -16.64 -21.67 11.07
C GLU A 71 -15.25 -21.29 11.62
N GLU A 72 -15.17 -20.65 12.79
CA GLU A 72 -13.95 -20.04 13.34
C GLU A 72 -12.80 -21.06 13.51
N LYS A 73 -13.14 -22.31 13.80
CA LYS A 73 -12.17 -23.38 14.05
C LYS A 73 -11.67 -24.06 12.77
N ASN A 74 -12.34 -23.85 11.64
CA ASN A 74 -12.09 -24.54 10.37
C ASN A 74 -11.84 -23.54 9.23
N LEU A 75 -11.21 -22.40 9.53
CA LEU A 75 -10.89 -21.38 8.53
C LEU A 75 -9.92 -21.94 7.48
N LYS A 76 -10.32 -21.83 6.21
CA LYS A 76 -9.51 -22.19 5.06
C LYS A 76 -8.71 -20.98 4.59
N TYR A 77 -7.73 -21.27 3.73
CA TYR A 77 -6.95 -20.22 3.04
C TYR A 77 -7.87 -19.20 2.35
N THR A 78 -8.95 -19.66 1.72
CA THR A 78 -9.93 -18.84 0.97
C THR A 78 -10.81 -17.96 1.85
N ASN A 79 -10.87 -18.19 3.16
CA ASN A 79 -11.58 -17.31 4.08
C ASN A 79 -10.79 -16.04 4.42
N HIS A 80 -9.53 -15.96 4.01
CA HIS A 80 -8.70 -14.79 4.25
C HIS A 80 -8.71 -13.88 3.02
N ASN A 81 -8.95 -12.59 3.24
CA ASN A 81 -8.84 -11.56 2.22
C ASN A 81 -7.71 -10.58 2.58
N TYR A 82 -7.22 -9.87 1.57
CA TYR A 82 -6.32 -8.75 1.75
C TYR A 82 -7.13 -7.45 1.75
N VAL A 83 -6.87 -6.61 2.76
CA VAL A 83 -7.42 -5.25 2.84
C VAL A 83 -6.27 -4.26 2.89
N GLU A 84 -6.34 -3.27 2.02
CA GLU A 84 -5.37 -2.20 1.88
C GLU A 84 -6.10 -0.86 2.02
N VAL A 85 -5.46 0.11 2.64
CA VAL A 85 -5.98 1.48 2.71
C VAL A 85 -5.06 2.35 1.88
N GLU A 86 -5.60 2.82 0.75
CA GLU A 86 -4.93 3.75 -0.14
C GLU A 86 -4.48 5.01 0.64
N ASN A 87 -3.32 5.56 0.29
CA ASN A 87 -2.80 6.83 0.82
C ASN A 87 -2.42 6.87 2.31
N THR A 88 -2.18 5.71 2.93
CA THR A 88 -1.60 5.68 4.29
C THR A 88 -0.12 5.45 4.22
N VAL A 89 0.61 6.51 3.90
CA VAL A 89 2.04 6.59 4.16
C VAL A 89 2.24 6.70 5.66
N VAL A 90 2.71 5.63 6.28
CA VAL A 90 3.20 5.70 7.66
C VAL A 90 4.68 6.09 7.60
N PRO A 91 5.09 7.18 8.28
CA PRO A 91 6.49 7.56 8.33
C PRO A 91 7.28 6.51 9.12
N GLY A 92 8.32 5.95 8.50
CA GLY A 92 9.24 5.02 9.17
C GLY A 92 10.27 5.71 10.08
N GLN A 93 10.10 7.01 10.32
CA GLN A 93 11.01 7.86 11.08
C GLN A 93 10.30 8.44 12.30
N GLY A 94 10.72 8.04 13.51
CA GLY A 94 10.17 8.52 14.77
C GLY A 94 10.82 7.85 15.98
N ILE A 95 10.84 8.55 17.12
CA ILE A 95 11.35 8.04 18.39
C ILE A 95 10.28 7.10 18.96
N ASN A 96 10.52 5.78 18.91
CA ASN A 96 9.57 4.68 19.21
C ASN A 96 8.49 4.41 18.15
N PRO A 97 8.83 3.73 17.04
CA PRO A 97 7.86 3.42 15.99
C PRO A 97 7.03 2.19 16.40
N PHE A 98 6.03 2.42 17.25
CA PHE A 98 5.00 1.42 17.51
C PHE A 98 3.82 1.62 16.58
N ILE A 99 3.22 0.51 16.18
CA ILE A 99 1.93 0.48 15.51
C ILE A 99 0.96 -0.21 16.44
N THR A 100 -0.21 0.38 16.60
CA THR A 100 -1.27 -0.19 17.43
C THR A 100 -2.46 -0.52 16.54
N LEU A 101 -2.88 -1.78 16.54
CA LEU A 101 -4.15 -2.20 15.96
C LEU A 101 -5.19 -2.28 17.07
N GLN A 102 -6.28 -1.56 16.91
CA GLN A 102 -7.41 -1.62 17.83
C GLN A 102 -8.71 -1.66 17.04
N ASN A 103 -9.68 -2.43 17.51
CA ASN A 103 -11.02 -2.35 16.92
C ASN A 103 -11.68 -1.03 17.32
N VAL A 104 -12.52 -0.50 16.44
CA VAL A 104 -13.53 0.47 16.85
C VAL A 104 -14.61 -0.29 17.62
N ILE A 105 -15.12 0.30 18.71
CA ILE A 105 -16.17 -0.32 19.53
C ILE A 105 -17.35 -0.64 18.62
N SER A 106 -17.72 -1.93 18.54
CA SER A 106 -18.92 -2.37 17.84
C SER A 106 -20.07 -2.47 18.85
N ILE A 107 -21.25 -2.04 18.42
CA ILE A 107 -22.51 -2.19 19.16
C ILE A 107 -23.16 -3.56 18.95
N ASP A 108 -22.65 -4.36 18.00
CA ASP A 108 -23.20 -5.64 17.62
C ASP A 108 -22.55 -6.84 18.34
N GLN A 109 -23.15 -8.02 18.12
CA GLN A 109 -22.79 -9.36 18.62
C GLN A 109 -21.29 -9.67 18.56
N SER A 110 -20.84 -10.77 19.19
CA SER A 110 -19.43 -11.21 19.18
C SER A 110 -18.81 -11.21 17.77
N VAL A 111 -18.07 -10.14 17.46
CA VAL A 111 -17.33 -10.00 16.21
C VAL A 111 -15.93 -10.53 16.44
N ILE A 112 -15.48 -11.34 15.48
CA ILE A 112 -14.18 -12.00 15.51
C ILE A 112 -13.46 -11.63 14.23
N ALA A 113 -12.31 -10.97 14.37
CA ALA A 113 -11.38 -10.70 13.31
C ALA A 113 -10.06 -11.45 13.57
N TYR A 114 -9.69 -12.30 12.63
CA TYR A 114 -8.39 -12.96 12.59
C TYR A 114 -7.47 -12.18 11.67
N ILE A 115 -6.38 -11.64 12.20
CA ILE A 115 -5.33 -10.99 11.43
C ILE A 115 -4.17 -11.98 11.34
N ASP A 116 -3.97 -12.57 10.16
CA ASP A 116 -2.90 -13.54 9.91
C ASP A 116 -1.55 -12.85 9.65
N ARG A 117 -1.58 -11.72 8.93
CA ARG A 117 -0.37 -11.03 8.51
C ARG A 117 -0.59 -9.53 8.36
N ILE A 118 0.43 -8.78 8.78
CA ILE A 118 0.57 -7.35 8.50
C ILE A 118 1.74 -7.19 7.52
N ASN A 119 1.43 -6.70 6.33
CA ASN A 119 2.41 -6.46 5.29
C ASN A 119 2.78 -4.97 5.27
N PHE A 120 4.07 -4.69 5.38
CA PHE A 120 4.64 -3.36 5.18
C PHE A 120 5.18 -3.30 3.75
N ILE A 121 4.49 -2.55 2.89
CA ILE A 121 4.83 -2.37 1.48
C ILE A 121 5.57 -1.05 1.37
N PRO A 122 6.89 -1.04 1.13
CA PRO A 122 7.64 0.21 1.03
C PRO A 122 7.14 1.05 -0.13
N VAL A 123 6.90 2.33 0.14
CA VAL A 123 6.62 3.37 -0.85
C VAL A 123 7.95 4.03 -1.16
N TYR A 124 8.59 3.56 -2.22
CA TYR A 124 9.82 4.17 -2.71
C TYR A 124 9.47 5.34 -3.61
N THR A 125 9.75 6.57 -3.15
CA THR A 125 9.66 7.77 -3.98
C THR A 125 10.57 7.72 -5.21
N THR A 126 11.54 6.81 -5.26
CA THR A 126 12.45 6.67 -6.40
C THR A 126 12.08 5.55 -7.35
N PHE A 127 11.51 4.42 -6.91
CA PHE A 127 11.23 3.30 -7.82
C PHE A 127 10.06 3.59 -8.77
N GLU A 128 9.03 4.27 -8.27
CA GLU A 128 7.89 4.69 -9.08
C GLU A 128 8.30 5.75 -10.10
N VAL A 129 9.15 6.71 -9.69
CA VAL A 129 9.64 7.78 -10.56
C VAL A 129 10.74 7.29 -11.53
N GLU A 130 11.57 6.32 -11.15
CA GLU A 130 12.50 5.62 -12.05
C GLU A 130 11.72 4.80 -13.11
N THR A 131 10.65 4.12 -12.70
CA THR A 131 9.78 3.38 -13.62
C THR A 131 9.00 4.32 -14.54
N GLU A 132 8.53 5.46 -14.03
CA GLU A 132 7.89 6.52 -14.79
C GLU A 132 8.84 7.13 -15.81
N LEU A 133 10.08 7.44 -15.41
CA LEU A 133 11.13 7.92 -16.32
C LEU A 133 11.41 6.92 -17.44
N GLU A 134 11.59 5.63 -17.12
CA GLU A 134 11.86 4.60 -18.12
C GLU A 134 10.64 4.33 -19.03
N THR A 135 9.42 4.45 -18.50
CA THR A 135 8.18 4.32 -19.28
C THR A 135 8.02 5.51 -20.23
N THR A 136 8.25 6.74 -19.75
CA THR A 136 8.21 7.95 -20.57
C THR A 136 9.30 7.94 -21.64
N LYS A 137 10.54 7.53 -21.32
CA LYS A 137 11.62 7.35 -22.31
C LYS A 137 11.22 6.37 -23.41
N LYS A 138 10.60 5.24 -23.07
CA LYS A 138 10.12 4.27 -24.05
C LYS A 138 9.01 4.85 -24.93
N ALA A 139 8.01 5.49 -24.33
CA ALA A 139 6.90 6.12 -25.06
C ALA A 139 7.39 7.18 -26.06
N VAL A 140 8.31 8.06 -25.62
CA VAL A 140 8.92 9.08 -26.49
C VAL A 140 9.75 8.41 -27.59
N ASN A 141 10.58 7.42 -27.27
CA ASN A 141 11.44 6.76 -28.26
C ASN A 141 10.64 6.05 -29.37
N VAL A 142 9.44 5.52 -29.07
CA VAL A 142 8.56 4.91 -30.06
C VAL A 142 8.10 5.91 -31.13
N LEU A 143 8.02 7.19 -30.81
CA LEU A 143 7.63 8.22 -31.79
C LEU A 143 8.71 8.49 -32.84
N PHE A 144 9.96 8.11 -32.60
CA PHE A 144 11.07 8.42 -33.49
C PHE A 144 11.60 7.19 -34.23
N ILE A 145 12.15 7.43 -35.42
CA ILE A 145 13.04 6.53 -36.15
C ILE A 145 14.48 7.02 -35.95
N TYR A 146 15.43 6.07 -35.80
CA TYR A 146 16.89 6.29 -35.74
C TYR A 146 17.37 7.50 -34.91
N LYS A 147 17.95 7.25 -33.72
CA LYS A 147 18.64 8.25 -32.89
C LYS A 147 17.85 9.54 -32.56
N LYS A 148 16.52 9.54 -32.70
CA LYS A 148 15.60 10.67 -32.44
C LYS A 148 15.64 11.81 -33.46
N ASP A 149 16.20 11.60 -34.65
CA ASP A 149 16.34 12.69 -35.63
C ASP A 149 15.04 12.97 -36.42
N ARG A 150 14.13 11.98 -36.53
CA ARG A 150 12.86 12.10 -37.28
C ARG A 150 11.74 11.29 -36.63
N PHE A 151 10.50 11.75 -36.74
CA PHE A 151 9.32 10.99 -36.33
C PHE A 151 9.09 9.77 -37.23
N GLN A 152 8.54 8.69 -36.67
CA GLN A 152 8.12 7.54 -37.48
C GLN A 152 6.98 7.95 -38.43
N ILE A 153 6.98 7.33 -39.63
CA ILE A 153 5.92 7.53 -40.61
C ILE A 153 4.62 6.98 -40.02
N GLY A 154 3.57 7.80 -39.96
CA GLY A 154 2.26 7.42 -39.41
C GLY A 154 1.96 7.92 -37.99
N VAL A 155 2.93 8.55 -37.30
CA VAL A 155 2.68 9.16 -35.98
C VAL A 155 1.73 10.34 -36.10
N THR A 156 0.60 10.26 -35.40
CA THR A 156 -0.46 11.26 -35.39
C THR A 156 -0.13 12.43 -34.45
N TYR A 157 -0.82 13.56 -34.63
CA TYR A 157 -0.74 14.69 -33.71
C TYR A 157 -1.19 14.31 -32.29
N TYR A 158 -2.16 13.40 -32.19
CA TYR A 158 -2.67 12.90 -30.91
C TYR A 158 -1.61 12.13 -30.12
N GLU A 159 -0.88 11.20 -30.76
CA GLU A 159 0.18 10.42 -30.11
C GLU A 159 1.33 11.30 -29.64
N LYS A 160 1.66 12.36 -30.39
CA LYS A 160 2.64 13.38 -29.97
C LYS A 160 2.20 14.09 -28.69
N ASN A 161 0.94 14.49 -28.62
CA ASN A 161 0.41 15.18 -27.45
C ASN A 161 0.35 14.27 -26.21
N GLN A 162 0.00 12.99 -26.39
CA GLN A 162 0.04 12.00 -25.31
C GLN A 162 1.46 11.84 -24.74
N SER A 163 2.48 11.74 -25.59
CA SER A 163 3.87 11.66 -25.11
C SER A 163 4.37 12.96 -24.48
N ALA A 164 3.94 14.13 -24.96
CA ALA A 164 4.29 15.41 -24.33
C ALA A 164 3.73 15.51 -22.90
N ASN A 165 2.48 15.12 -22.70
CA ASN A 165 1.88 15.07 -21.37
C ASN A 165 2.65 14.14 -20.41
N LEU A 166 3.12 12.99 -20.90
CA LEU A 166 3.94 12.06 -20.11
C LEU A 166 5.31 12.64 -19.70
N VAL A 167 5.92 13.49 -20.55
CA VAL A 167 7.17 14.19 -20.23
C VAL A 167 6.93 15.31 -19.22
N GLU A 168 5.80 16.01 -19.30
CA GLU A 168 5.43 17.07 -18.36
C GLU A 168 5.26 16.54 -16.92
N CYS A 169 4.75 15.31 -16.78
CA CYS A 169 4.59 14.63 -15.50
C CYS A 169 5.92 14.20 -14.83
N ILE A 170 7.06 14.22 -15.55
CA ILE A 170 8.36 13.95 -14.94
C ILE A 170 8.70 15.05 -13.93
N LEU A 171 8.97 14.66 -12.70
CA LEU A 171 9.40 15.53 -11.60
C LEU A 171 10.70 16.27 -11.94
N ASP A 172 10.60 17.59 -12.04
CA ASP A 172 11.72 18.51 -12.36
C ASP A 172 12.87 18.40 -11.35
N ASP A 173 12.54 18.17 -10.08
CA ASP A 173 13.52 18.10 -8.99
C ASP A 173 14.36 16.81 -9.02
N LEU A 174 13.88 15.75 -9.69
CA LEU A 174 14.52 14.44 -9.69
C LEU A 174 15.27 14.15 -11.00
N TYR A 175 14.73 14.57 -12.15
CA TYR A 175 15.30 14.30 -13.48
C TYR A 175 15.33 15.54 -14.40
N PRO A 176 15.97 16.65 -13.97
CA PRO A 176 15.97 17.90 -14.73
C PRO A 176 16.72 17.78 -16.07
N ASN A 177 17.72 16.91 -16.15
CA ASN A 177 18.50 16.71 -17.36
C ASN A 177 17.75 15.88 -18.39
N GLU A 178 17.10 14.81 -17.95
CA GLU A 178 16.38 13.87 -18.80
C GLU A 178 15.09 14.48 -19.34
N LYS A 179 14.40 15.32 -18.57
CA LYS A 179 13.21 16.04 -19.05
C LYS A 179 13.52 17.04 -20.16
N ARG A 180 14.75 17.60 -20.17
CA ARG A 180 15.20 18.57 -21.17
C ARG A 180 15.60 17.93 -22.52
N LEU A 181 15.81 16.60 -22.56
CA LEU A 181 16.34 15.85 -23.70
C LEU A 181 15.25 15.20 -24.56
#